data_AF-A0A452S8T1-F1
#
_entry.id   AF-A0A452S8T1-F1
#
_cell.length_a   1.000
_cell.length_b   1.000
_cell.length_c   1.000
_cell.angle_alpha   90.00
_cell.angle_beta   90.00
_cell.angle_gamma   90.00
#
_symmetry.space_group_name_H-M   'P 1'
#
loop_
_entity.id
_entity.type
_entity.pdbx_description
1 polymer ?
#
loop_
_entity_poly.entity_id
_entity_poly.type
_entity_poly.pdbx_seq_one_letter_code
_entity_poly.pdbx_strand_id
1 'polypeptide(L)'
;MTGGAKRGVPNPWLFEEPEETRGLGFDEIRQQQQKIIQEQDAGLDALSSIISRQKQMGKEIGNELDEQNEIIDDLANLVENTDGKLRTETRRVNMVDRKSTSCVSHVCLLIAGVWFN
;
A
#
# COMPACT_ATOMS: atom_id res chain seq x y z
N MET A 1 27.99 63.39 -41.15
CA MET A 1 28.88 62.25 -41.48
C MET A 1 29.14 61.47 -40.21
N THR A 2 28.97 60.15 -40.30
CA THR A 2 28.74 59.18 -39.23
C THR A 2 30.05 58.63 -38.64
N GLY A 3 30.22 58.70 -37.31
CA GLY A 3 31.26 57.98 -36.57
C GLY A 3 30.63 56.78 -35.85
N GLY A 4 30.67 55.60 -36.49
CA GLY A 4 30.04 54.39 -36.00
C GLY A 4 30.67 53.87 -34.70
N ALA A 5 29.86 53.77 -33.66
CA ALA A 5 30.16 53.04 -32.43
C ALA A 5 30.38 51.56 -32.76
N LYS A 6 31.64 51.12 -32.67
CA LYS A 6 32.01 49.70 -32.74
C LYS A 6 31.50 49.03 -31.46
N ARG A 7 30.26 48.52 -31.46
CA ARG A 7 29.82 47.58 -30.41
C ARG A 7 30.68 46.33 -30.53
N GLY A 8 31.55 46.12 -29.56
CA GLY A 8 32.31 44.88 -29.43
C GLY A 8 31.34 43.71 -29.33
N VAL A 9 31.54 42.70 -30.19
CA VAL A 9 30.80 41.44 -30.14
C VAL A 9 31.15 40.76 -28.80
N PRO A 10 30.18 40.42 -27.93
CA PRO A 10 30.47 39.67 -26.71
C PRO A 10 31.11 38.34 -27.09
N ASN A 11 32.27 38.04 -26.53
CA ASN A 11 33.00 36.83 -26.86
C ASN A 11 32.22 35.61 -26.33
N PRO A 12 31.68 34.72 -27.18
CA PRO A 12 30.76 33.65 -26.74
C PRO A 12 31.41 32.58 -25.86
N TRP A 13 32.74 32.59 -25.77
CA TRP A 13 33.56 31.69 -24.95
C TRP A 13 33.97 32.29 -23.61
N LEU A 14 33.54 33.52 -23.32
CA LEU A 14 33.69 34.12 -22.00
C LEU A 14 32.58 33.56 -21.11
N PHE A 15 32.73 32.31 -20.68
CA PHE A 15 31.97 31.83 -19.53
C PHE A 15 32.36 32.71 -18.35
N GLU A 16 31.38 33.44 -17.80
CA GLU A 16 31.59 34.15 -16.54
C GLU A 16 31.93 33.08 -15.49
N GLU A 17 33.06 33.26 -14.80
CA GLU A 17 33.37 32.41 -13.65
C GLU A 17 32.20 32.49 -12.66
N PRO A 18 31.71 31.35 -12.14
CA PRO A 18 30.67 31.36 -11.11
C PRO A 18 31.11 32.26 -9.95
N GLU A 19 30.17 33.01 -9.38
CA GLU A 19 30.48 33.95 -8.28
C GLU A 19 31.16 33.26 -7.09
N GLU A 20 30.95 31.94 -6.93
CA GLU A 20 31.59 31.14 -5.88
C GLU A 20 33.10 30.90 -6.10
N THR A 21 33.60 30.95 -7.33
CA THR A 21 35.02 30.76 -7.66
C THR A 21 35.73 32.06 -8.06
N ARG A 22 34.96 33.14 -8.23
CA ARG A 22 35.45 34.42 -8.72
C ARG A 22 36.42 35.04 -7.70
N GLY A 23 37.69 35.12 -8.08
CA GLY A 23 38.76 35.67 -7.24
C GLY A 23 39.47 34.67 -6.33
N LEU A 24 39.14 33.37 -6.43
CA LEU A 24 39.87 32.29 -5.76
C LEU A 24 41.05 31.82 -6.64
N GLY A 25 42.18 31.53 -6.02
CA GLY A 25 43.30 30.87 -6.67
C GLY A 25 42.97 29.42 -7.04
N PHE A 26 43.65 28.84 -8.02
CA PHE A 26 43.46 27.45 -8.46
C PHE A 26 43.50 26.43 -7.29
N ASP A 27 44.39 26.64 -6.33
CA ASP A 27 44.49 25.79 -5.13
C ASP A 27 43.29 25.93 -4.19
N GLU A 28 42.71 27.12 -4.06
CA GLU A 28 41.51 27.37 -3.25
C GLU A 28 40.27 26.75 -3.89
N ILE A 29 40.12 26.85 -5.22
CA ILE A 29 39.06 26.17 -5.97
C ILE A 29 39.16 24.65 -5.79
N ARG A 30 40.37 24.09 -5.86
CA ARG A 30 40.60 22.66 -5.63
C ARG A 30 40.23 22.23 -4.22
N GLN A 31 40.57 23.02 -3.19
CA GLN A 31 40.18 22.74 -1.81
C GLN A 31 38.66 22.81 -1.62
N GLN A 32 38.01 23.79 -2.22
CA GLN A 32 36.56 23.92 -2.18
C GLN A 32 35.86 22.73 -2.84
N GLN A 33 36.32 22.30 -4.01
CA GLN A 33 35.80 21.10 -4.67
C GLN A 33 35.99 19.84 -3.81
N GLN A 34 37.14 19.69 -3.16
CA GLN A 34 37.38 18.55 -2.27
C GLN A 34 36.38 18.53 -1.10
N LYS A 35 36.07 19.71 -0.53
CA LYS A 35 35.07 19.83 0.54
C LYS A 35 33.66 19.51 0.05
N ILE A 36 33.29 20.00 -1.14
CA ILE A 36 32.00 19.69 -1.76
C ILE A 36 31.85 18.18 -1.98
N ILE A 37 32.90 17.51 -2.45
CA ILE A 37 32.90 16.05 -2.65
C ILE A 37 32.72 15.32 -1.31
N GLN A 38 33.40 15.74 -0.25
CA GLN A 38 33.24 15.14 1.08
C GLN A 38 31.81 15.30 1.63
N GLU A 39 31.18 16.46 1.42
CA GLU A 39 29.79 16.71 1.81
C GLU A 39 28.81 15.84 1.00
N GLN A 40 29.07 15.65 -0.30
CA GLN A 40 28.28 14.76 -1.14
C GLN A 40 28.40 13.30 -0.73
N ASP A 41 29.61 12.82 -0.42
CA ASP A 41 29.83 11.45 0.06
C ASP A 41 29.05 11.18 1.35
N ALA A 42 29.10 12.12 2.31
CA ALA A 42 28.30 12.04 3.53
C ALA A 42 26.78 12.03 3.23
N GLY A 43 26.33 12.78 2.23
CA GLY A 43 24.95 12.76 1.74
C GLY A 43 24.55 11.41 1.13
N LEU A 44 25.45 10.79 0.35
CA LEU A 44 25.24 9.46 -0.24
C LEU A 44 25.18 8.36 0.81
N ASP A 45 26.00 8.43 1.86
CA ASP A 45 25.95 7.50 2.99
C ASP A 45 24.61 7.59 3.74
N ALA A 46 24.11 8.81 3.98
CA ALA A 46 22.80 9.03 4.58
C ALA A 46 21.68 8.48 3.69
N LEU A 47 21.74 8.73 2.37
CA LEU A 47 20.77 8.21 1.41
C LEU A 47 20.80 6.67 1.37
N SER A 48 21.99 6.07 1.32
CA SER A 48 22.19 4.62 1.35
C SER A 48 21.57 3.99 2.60
N SER A 49 21.76 4.64 3.76
CA SER A 49 21.16 4.24 5.04
C SER A 49 19.62 4.25 4.99
N ILE A 50 19.02 5.28 4.37
CA ILE A 50 17.57 5.37 4.17
C ILE A 50 17.07 4.28 3.23
N ILE A 51 17.75 4.07 2.09
CA ILE A 51 17.38 3.03 1.12
C ILE A 51 17.45 1.64 1.75
N SER A 52 18.46 1.38 2.57
CA SER A 52 18.58 0.11 3.31
C SER A 52 17.38 -0.14 4.22
N ARG A 53 16.95 0.89 4.98
CA ARG A 53 15.72 0.81 5.79
C ARG A 53 14.47 0.62 4.93
N GLN A 54 14.36 1.32 3.81
CA GLN A 54 13.23 1.19 2.89
C GLN A 54 13.14 -0.22 2.29
N LYS A 55 14.28 -0.82 1.95
CA LYS A 55 14.36 -2.21 1.50
C LYS A 55 13.91 -3.18 2.59
N GLN A 56 14.31 -2.94 3.84
CA GLN A 56 13.89 -3.76 4.97
C GLN A 56 12.38 -3.67 5.20
N MET A 57 11.82 -2.46 5.23
CA MET A 57 10.36 -2.26 5.30
C MET A 57 9.64 -2.95 4.13
N GLY A 58 10.18 -2.89 2.91
CA GLY A 58 9.60 -3.58 1.76
C GLY A 58 9.56 -5.11 1.91
N LYS A 59 10.56 -5.71 2.57
CA LYS A 59 10.53 -7.14 2.91
C LYS A 59 9.49 -7.45 3.98
N GLU A 60 9.41 -6.63 5.01
CA GLU A 60 8.43 -6.80 6.09
C GLU A 60 6.99 -6.68 5.56
N ILE A 61 6.73 -5.70 4.68
CA ILE A 61 5.45 -5.57 3.97
C ILE A 61 5.16 -6.82 3.14
N GLY A 62 6.17 -7.35 2.42
CA GLY A 62 6.01 -8.58 1.65
C GLY A 62 5.60 -9.76 2.52
N ASN A 63 6.30 -9.99 3.63
CA ASN A 63 5.98 -11.07 4.56
C ASN A 63 4.58 -10.89 5.18
N GLU A 64 4.22 -9.67 5.59
CA GLU A 64 2.90 -9.38 6.14
C GLU A 64 1.78 -9.62 5.11
N LEU A 65 2.01 -9.30 3.83
CA LEU A 65 1.06 -9.61 2.76
C LEU A 65 0.91 -11.12 2.55
N ASP A 66 2.01 -11.89 2.64
CA ASP A 66 1.97 -13.34 2.55
C ASP A 66 1.18 -13.94 3.74
N GLU A 67 1.44 -13.47 4.97
CA GLU A 67 0.68 -13.87 6.17
C GLU A 67 -0.81 -13.50 6.06
N GLN A 68 -1.14 -12.30 5.55
CA GLN A 68 -2.52 -11.90 5.33
C GLN A 68 -3.22 -12.75 4.25
N ASN A 69 -2.50 -13.22 3.23
CA ASN A 69 -3.07 -14.16 2.26
C ASN A 69 -3.45 -15.50 2.92
N GLU A 70 -2.60 -16.04 3.80
CA GLU A 70 -2.93 -17.25 4.56
C GLU A 70 -4.16 -17.04 5.45
N ILE A 71 -4.26 -15.89 6.13
CA ILE A 71 -5.43 -15.54 6.94
C ILE A 71 -6.70 -15.44 6.10
N ILE A 72 -6.63 -14.89 4.88
CA ILE A 72 -7.78 -14.78 3.98
C ILE A 72 -8.25 -16.16 3.52
N ASP A 73 -7.33 -17.07 3.22
CA ASP A 73 -7.65 -18.45 2.83
C ASP A 73 -8.32 -19.20 4.00
N ASP A 74 -7.81 -19.05 5.21
CA ASP A 74 -8.43 -19.61 6.41
C ASP A 74 -9.83 -19.03 6.66
N LEU A 75 -10.00 -17.71 6.48
CA LEU A 75 -11.29 -17.07 6.59
C LEU A 75 -12.28 -17.63 5.56
N ALA A 76 -11.86 -17.82 4.31
CA ALA A 76 -12.69 -18.41 3.26
C ALA A 76 -13.16 -19.83 3.65
N ASN A 77 -12.25 -20.65 4.18
CA ASN A 77 -12.57 -21.99 4.68
C ASN A 77 -13.57 -21.94 5.85
N LEU A 78 -13.42 -21.00 6.78
CA LEU A 78 -14.34 -20.81 7.90
C LEU A 78 -15.74 -20.38 7.42
N VAL A 79 -15.81 -19.50 6.42
CA VAL A 79 -17.07 -19.05 5.80
C VAL A 79 -17.77 -20.23 5.13
N GLU A 80 -17.06 -21.04 4.34
CA GLU A 80 -17.65 -22.21 3.66
C GLU A 80 -18.21 -23.23 4.67
N ASN A 81 -17.45 -23.51 5.74
CA ASN A 81 -17.92 -24.38 6.81
C ASN A 81 -19.17 -23.82 7.52
N THR A 82 -19.22 -22.51 7.72
CA THR A 82 -20.35 -21.83 8.34
C THR A 82 -21.59 -21.89 7.45
N ASP A 83 -21.45 -21.68 6.15
CA ASP A 83 -22.54 -21.85 5.17
C ASP A 83 -23.08 -23.29 5.16
N GLY A 84 -22.19 -24.29 5.18
CA GLY A 84 -22.58 -25.70 5.25
C GLY A 84 -23.39 -26.03 6.51
N LYS A 85 -23.01 -25.47 7.66
CA LYS A 85 -23.76 -25.60 8.92
C LYS A 85 -25.10 -24.88 8.83
N LEU A 86 -25.13 -23.63 8.37
CA LEU A 86 -26.35 -22.86 8.19
C LEU A 86 -27.35 -23.60 7.30
N ARG A 87 -26.92 -24.12 6.15
CA ARG A 87 -27.76 -24.90 5.24
C ARG A 87 -28.34 -26.15 5.90
N THR A 88 -27.57 -26.81 6.75
CA THR A 88 -28.02 -27.98 7.51
C THR A 88 -29.05 -27.60 8.56
N GLU A 89 -28.83 -26.51 9.30
CA GLU A 89 -29.79 -25.99 10.27
C GLU A 89 -31.08 -25.51 9.60
N THR A 90 -31.00 -24.80 8.47
CA THR A 90 -32.17 -24.41 7.68
C THR A 90 -32.99 -25.64 7.25
N ARG A 91 -32.33 -26.73 6.81
CA ARG A 91 -33.04 -27.98 6.49
C ARG A 91 -33.71 -28.60 7.72
N ARG A 92 -33.05 -28.58 8.89
CA ARG A 92 -33.65 -29.05 10.15
C ARG A 92 -34.88 -28.23 10.52
N VAL A 93 -34.79 -26.90 10.46
CA VAL A 93 -35.93 -26.00 10.71
C VAL A 93 -37.09 -26.31 9.78
N ASN A 94 -36.85 -26.43 8.47
CA ASN A 94 -37.90 -26.78 7.50
C ASN A 94 -38.53 -28.15 7.77
N MET A 95 -37.75 -29.13 8.25
CA MET A 95 -38.28 -30.44 8.64
C MET A 95 -39.14 -30.35 9.92
N VAL A 96 -38.72 -29.55 10.90
CA VAL A 96 -39.49 -29.31 12.13
C VAL A 96 -40.81 -28.61 11.81
N ASP A 97 -40.79 -27.60 10.93
CA ASP A 97 -41.98 -26.89 10.47
C ASP A 97 -42.99 -27.86 9.84
N ARG A 98 -42.56 -28.70 8.88
CA ARG A 98 -43.43 -29.73 8.27
C ARG A 98 -43.99 -30.74 9.26
N LYS A 99 -43.19 -31.18 10.24
CA LYS A 99 -43.66 -32.11 11.29
C LYS A 99 -44.68 -31.44 12.22
N SER A 100 -44.47 -30.17 12.55
CA SER A 100 -45.38 -29.39 13.39
C SER A 100 -46.75 -29.24 12.71
N THR A 101 -46.80 -28.88 11.42
CA THR A 101 -48.06 -28.80 10.67
C THR A 101 -48.83 -30.11 10.66
N SER A 102 -48.15 -31.25 10.51
CA SER A 102 -48.80 -32.58 10.53
C SER A 102 -49.34 -32.94 11.90
N CYS A 103 -48.63 -32.62 12.99
CA CYS A 103 -49.13 -32.85 14.34
C CYS A 103 -50.33 -31.95 14.64
N VAL A 104 -50.23 -30.66 14.30
CA VAL A 104 -51.31 -29.69 14.49
C VAL A 104 -52.57 -30.09 13.73
N SER A 105 -52.46 -30.56 12.47
CA SER A 105 -53.63 -31.00 11.72
C SER A 105 -54.33 -32.21 12.36
N HIS A 106 -53.57 -33.19 12.87
CA HIS A 106 -54.16 -34.33 13.58
C HIS A 106 -54.81 -33.91 14.91
N VAL A 107 -54.16 -33.03 15.68
CA VAL A 107 -54.74 -32.48 16.92
C VAL A 107 -56.04 -31.71 16.63
N CYS A 108 -56.07 -30.88 15.58
CA CYS A 108 -57.29 -30.16 15.17
C CYS A 108 -58.43 -31.11 14.77
N LEU A 109 -58.14 -32.21 14.05
CA LEU A 109 -59.16 -33.20 13.67
C LEU A 109 -59.75 -33.92 14.90
N LEU A 110 -58.93 -34.24 15.90
CA LEU A 110 -59.40 -34.83 17.16
C LEU A 110 -60.32 -33.87 17.92
N ILE A 111 -59.93 -32.60 18.04
CA ILE A 111 -60.73 -31.57 18.71
C ILE A 111 -62.07 -31.35 17.97
N ALA A 112 -62.04 -31.25 16.64
CA ALA A 112 -63.24 -31.09 15.82
C ALA A 112 -64.19 -32.30 15.92
N GLY A 113 -63.64 -33.53 15.96
CA GLY A 113 -64.43 -34.75 16.13
C GLY A 113 -65.10 -34.85 17.50
N VAL A 114 -64.43 -34.41 18.57
CA VAL A 114 -65.01 -34.33 19.92
C VAL A 114 -66.10 -33.26 20.01
N TRP A 115 -65.96 -32.15 19.29
CA TRP A 115 -66.97 -31.09 19.26
C TRP A 115 -68.22 -31.46 18.44
N PHE A 116 -68.09 -32.39 17.49
CA PHE A 116 -69.17 -32.85 16.61
C PHE A 116 -69.97 -34.04 17.17
N ASN A 117 -69.46 -34.73 18.20
CA ASN A 117 -70.12 -35.86 18.87
C ASN A 117 -70.97 -35.38 20.06
#